data_AF-A0A0Q4YH98-F1
#
_entry.id   AF-A0A0Q4YH98-F1
#
_cell.length_a   1.000
_cell.length_b   1.000
_cell.length_c   1.000
_cell.angle_alpha   90.00
_cell.angle_beta   90.00
_cell.angle_gamma   90.00
#
_symmetry.space_group_name_H-M   'P 1'
#
loop_
_entity.id
_entity.type
_entity.pdbx_description
1 polymer ?
#
loop_
_entity_poly.entity_id
_entity_poly.type
_entity_poly.pdbx_seq_one_letter_code
_entity_poly.pdbx_strand_id
1 'polypeptide(L)'
;MKDLPMLRITALLLTCLWAGMACAQVDDPLQSPACLAARERLDAAQGQGMTPQRRALRQEVANACLRAQADPPRPARLARPAEAVPSTIAPPPQVATPSALPSPTAPPAPQPAQVTRCDAGGCWDNNGQRLNRSGNQLVNPQGQFCTQQGTVLVCP
;
A
#
# COMPACT_ATOMS: atom_id res chain seq x y z
N MET A 1 -21.33 59.03 39.83
CA MET A 1 -19.90 58.66 39.90
C MET A 1 -19.77 57.24 40.46
N LYS A 2 -20.05 56.17 39.69
CA LYS A 2 -19.84 54.79 40.18
C LYS A 2 -19.88 53.67 39.11
N ASP A 3 -19.69 53.94 37.81
CA ASP A 3 -19.90 52.89 36.77
C ASP A 3 -18.79 52.79 35.71
N LEU A 4 -17.57 53.25 36.02
CA LEU A 4 -16.45 53.25 35.05
C LEU A 4 -15.35 52.16 35.18
N PRO A 5 -15.23 51.31 36.23
CA PRO A 5 -14.09 50.38 36.31
C PRO A 5 -14.31 49.03 35.62
N MET A 6 -15.55 48.58 35.43
CA MET A 6 -15.84 47.20 35.00
C MET A 6 -15.67 46.98 33.49
N LEU A 7 -15.88 48.03 32.67
CA LEU A 7 -15.77 47.95 31.21
C LEU A 7 -14.31 47.92 30.70
N ARG A 8 -13.36 48.44 31.49
CA ARG A 8 -11.93 48.44 31.12
C ARG A 8 -11.24 47.11 31.36
N ILE A 9 -11.73 46.32 32.33
CA ILE A 9 -11.16 45.01 32.68
C ILE A 9 -11.54 43.97 31.62
N THR A 10 -12.75 44.03 31.06
CA THR A 10 -13.18 43.14 29.97
C THR A 10 -12.43 43.40 28.66
N ALA A 11 -12.11 44.66 28.35
CA ALA A 11 -11.32 44.98 27.15
C ALA A 11 -9.86 44.47 27.21
N LEU A 12 -9.27 44.47 28.42
CA LEU A 12 -7.91 43.94 28.65
C LEU A 12 -7.86 42.41 28.62
N LEU A 13 -8.91 41.73 29.09
CA LEU A 13 -9.00 40.27 29.01
C LEU A 13 -9.22 39.78 27.57
N LEU A 14 -9.94 40.53 26.72
CA LEU A 14 -10.18 40.12 25.33
C LEU A 14 -8.93 40.24 24.43
N THR A 15 -8.02 41.17 24.74
CA THR A 15 -6.81 41.41 23.93
C THR A 15 -5.66 40.46 24.27
N CYS A 16 -5.62 39.89 25.48
CA CYS A 16 -4.61 38.90 25.86
C CYS A 16 -4.86 37.50 25.29
N LEU A 17 -6.07 37.19 24.80
CA LEU A 17 -6.38 35.86 24.25
C LEU A 17 -5.78 35.60 22.85
N TRP A 18 -5.30 36.61 22.13
CA TRP A 18 -4.80 36.45 20.75
C TRP A 18 -3.27 36.37 20.63
N ALA A 19 -2.51 36.62 21.71
CA ALA A 19 -1.05 36.66 21.66
C ALA A 19 -0.37 35.30 21.96
N GLY A 20 -1.13 34.25 22.28
CA GLY A 20 -0.60 32.95 22.72
C GLY A 20 -0.39 31.89 21.62
N MET A 21 -0.73 32.18 20.36
CA MET A 21 -0.82 31.17 19.30
C MET A 21 0.36 31.27 18.30
N ALA A 22 1.59 31.44 18.79
CA ALA A 22 2.76 31.63 17.93
C ALA A 22 3.95 30.70 18.20
N CYS A 23 3.87 29.75 19.12
CA CYS A 23 5.02 28.89 19.43
C CYS A 23 4.61 27.41 19.55
N ALA A 24 4.60 26.74 18.41
CA ALA A 24 4.87 25.30 18.20
C ALA A 24 4.18 24.83 16.91
N GLN A 25 4.44 25.51 15.79
CA GLN A 25 4.27 24.85 14.50
C GLN A 25 5.42 23.84 14.42
N VAL A 26 5.18 22.62 14.89
CA VAL A 26 5.97 21.48 14.46
C VAL A 26 5.83 21.51 12.95
N ASP A 27 6.88 21.95 12.24
CA ASP A 27 6.91 21.97 10.77
C ASP A 27 6.64 20.55 10.29
N ASP A 28 5.37 20.25 10.00
CA ASP A 28 4.97 18.97 9.47
C ASP A 28 5.56 18.88 8.07
N PRO A 29 6.54 17.98 7.83
CA PRO A 29 7.20 17.91 6.53
C PRO A 29 6.22 17.59 5.40
N LEU A 30 5.06 16.99 5.72
CA LEU A 30 3.97 16.74 4.77
C LEU A 30 3.23 18.00 4.35
N GLN A 31 3.32 19.08 5.12
CA GLN A 31 2.74 20.40 4.80
C GLN A 31 3.76 21.35 4.15
N SER A 32 4.99 20.90 3.92
CA SER A 32 5.97 21.70 3.20
C SER A 32 5.45 22.08 1.80
N PRO A 33 5.75 23.30 1.30
CA PRO A 33 5.28 23.75 -0.01
C PRO A 33 5.76 22.83 -1.15
N ALA A 34 6.93 22.22 -1.00
CA ALA A 34 7.46 21.24 -1.96
C ALA A 34 6.62 19.95 -2.02
N CYS A 35 6.19 19.41 -0.86
CA CYS A 35 5.35 18.22 -0.79
C CYS A 35 3.97 18.47 -1.40
N LEU A 36 3.35 19.61 -1.08
CA LEU A 36 2.04 19.99 -1.61
C LEU A 36 2.07 20.14 -3.14
N ALA A 37 3.07 20.84 -3.67
CA ALA A 37 3.24 21.00 -5.12
C ALA A 37 3.46 19.67 -5.86
N ALA A 38 4.19 18.73 -5.24
CA ALA A 38 4.39 17.40 -5.83
C ALA A 38 3.09 16.58 -5.84
N ARG A 39 2.30 16.63 -4.76
CA ARG A 39 1.00 15.93 -4.67
C ARG A 39 0.02 16.42 -5.73
N GLU A 40 -0.06 17.73 -5.94
CA GLU A 40 -0.94 18.31 -6.96
C GLU A 40 -0.63 17.78 -8.37
N ARG A 41 0.67 17.63 -8.71
CA ARG A 41 1.09 17.03 -10.00
C ARG A 41 0.69 15.56 -10.12
N LEU A 42 0.81 14.79 -9.03
CA LEU A 42 0.38 13.39 -9.02
C LEU A 42 -1.14 13.28 -9.17
N ASP A 43 -1.89 14.15 -8.51
CA ASP A 43 -3.35 14.20 -8.57
C ASP A 43 -3.86 14.57 -9.98
N ALA A 44 -3.22 15.56 -10.62
CA ALA A 44 -3.49 15.90 -12.02
C ALA A 44 -3.23 14.71 -12.99
N ALA A 45 -2.32 13.80 -12.64
CA ALA A 45 -2.00 12.62 -13.45
C ALA A 45 -2.87 11.37 -13.13
N GLN A 46 -3.79 11.44 -12.16
CA GLN A 46 -4.60 10.28 -11.76
C GLN A 46 -5.57 9.82 -12.86
N GLY A 47 -5.90 10.64 -13.86
CA GLY A 47 -6.79 10.24 -14.97
C GLY A 47 -6.14 9.42 -16.09
N GLN A 48 -4.79 9.34 -16.17
CA GLN A 48 -4.09 8.89 -17.38
C GLN A 48 -3.69 7.41 -17.42
N GLY A 49 -4.35 6.55 -16.64
CA GLY A 49 -4.04 5.11 -16.62
C GLY A 49 -2.71 4.75 -15.95
N MET A 50 -2.36 3.45 -15.95
CA MET A 50 -1.23 2.89 -15.21
C MET A 50 0.07 2.97 -16.02
N THR A 51 0.54 4.19 -16.28
CA THR A 51 1.76 4.44 -17.06
C THR A 51 3.02 4.40 -16.16
N PRO A 52 4.20 4.09 -16.73
CA PRO A 52 5.48 4.26 -16.04
C PRO A 52 5.66 5.69 -15.47
N GLN A 53 5.03 6.67 -16.11
CA GLN A 53 4.98 8.06 -15.67
C GLN A 53 4.31 8.24 -14.30
N ARG A 54 3.22 7.52 -14.03
CA ARG A 54 2.54 7.56 -12.73
C ARG A 54 3.42 6.98 -11.61
N ARG A 55 4.28 5.99 -11.93
CA ARG A 55 5.26 5.45 -10.98
C ARG A 55 6.35 6.46 -10.66
N ALA A 56 6.87 7.18 -11.67
CA ALA A 56 7.84 8.25 -11.48
C ALA A 56 7.29 9.39 -10.61
N LEU A 57 6.05 9.84 -10.87
CA LEU A 57 5.37 10.87 -10.07
C LEU A 57 5.18 10.45 -8.61
N ARG A 58 4.80 9.20 -8.35
CA ARG A 58 4.71 8.67 -6.97
C ARG A 58 6.05 8.69 -6.26
N GLN A 59 7.15 8.38 -6.96
CA GLN A 59 8.50 8.45 -6.40
C GLN A 59 8.92 9.90 -6.13
N GLU A 60 8.58 10.83 -7.01
CA GLU A 60 8.81 12.27 -6.80
C GLU A 60 8.11 12.78 -5.54
N VAL A 61 6.82 12.47 -5.37
CA VAL A 61 6.05 12.83 -4.17
C VAL A 61 6.68 12.24 -2.91
N ALA A 62 7.04 10.95 -2.93
CA ALA A 62 7.69 10.31 -1.78
C ALA A 62 8.99 11.02 -1.40
N ASN A 63 9.82 11.37 -2.39
CA ASN A 63 11.06 12.10 -2.16
C ASN A 63 10.83 13.53 -1.66
N ALA A 64 9.81 14.24 -2.18
CA ALA A 64 9.51 15.61 -1.76
C ALA A 64 8.95 15.66 -0.33
N CYS A 65 8.10 14.70 0.04
CA CYS A 65 7.39 14.69 1.32
C CYS A 65 8.18 14.02 2.46
N LEU A 66 8.95 12.97 2.18
CA LEU A 66 9.57 12.13 3.21
C LEU A 66 11.07 12.38 3.40
N ARG A 67 11.74 13.10 2.51
CA ARG A 67 13.20 13.32 2.60
C ARG A 67 13.60 14.28 3.72
N ALA A 68 12.68 15.12 4.20
CA ALA A 68 12.85 15.88 5.44
C ALA A 68 12.77 15.00 6.70
N GLN A 69 12.23 13.79 6.56
CA GLN A 69 12.04 12.78 7.60
C GLN A 69 13.00 11.59 7.40
N ALA A 70 14.16 11.84 6.77
CA ALA A 70 15.20 10.83 6.69
C ALA A 70 15.54 10.38 8.12
N ASP A 71 15.09 9.16 8.46
CA ASP A 71 15.47 8.43 9.66
C ASP A 71 16.98 8.64 9.89
N PRO A 72 17.44 8.88 11.13
CA PRO A 72 18.88 8.87 11.42
C PRO A 72 19.48 7.59 10.82
N PRO A 73 20.69 7.65 10.24
CA PRO A 73 21.29 6.51 9.55
C PRO A 73 21.18 5.30 10.45
N ARG A 74 20.34 4.34 10.03
CA ARG A 74 20.08 3.14 10.81
C ARG A 74 21.46 2.52 11.08
N PRO A 75 21.82 2.21 12.34
CA PRO A 75 23.09 1.55 12.60
C PRO A 75 23.16 0.35 11.68
N ALA A 76 24.29 0.22 10.96
CA ALA A 76 24.47 -0.83 9.97
C ALA A 76 24.05 -2.14 10.64
N ARG A 77 22.96 -2.76 10.17
CA ARG A 77 22.64 -4.12 10.59
C ARG A 77 23.88 -4.90 10.23
N LEU A 78 24.57 -5.43 11.23
CA LEU A 78 25.53 -6.51 11.03
C LEU A 78 24.87 -7.47 10.05
N ALA A 79 25.56 -7.75 8.95
CA ALA A 79 25.05 -8.58 7.87
C ALA A 79 24.43 -9.83 8.49
N ARG A 80 23.10 -9.89 8.50
CA ARG A 80 22.42 -11.11 8.92
C ARG A 80 22.85 -12.15 7.88
N PRO A 81 23.47 -13.27 8.28
CA PRO A 81 23.82 -14.32 7.34
C PRO A 81 22.58 -14.65 6.52
N ALA A 82 22.73 -14.70 5.19
CA ALA A 82 21.64 -15.11 4.33
C ALA A 82 21.14 -16.47 4.82
N GLU A 83 19.94 -16.54 5.38
CA GLU A 83 19.28 -17.81 5.64
C GLU A 83 19.13 -18.49 4.27
N ALA A 84 19.82 -19.62 4.11
CA ALA A 84 19.84 -20.39 2.89
C ALA A 84 18.41 -20.85 2.59
N VAL A 85 17.80 -20.24 1.57
CA VAL A 85 16.60 -20.78 0.95
C VAL A 85 17.00 -22.13 0.34
N PRO A 86 16.38 -23.27 0.72
CA PRO A 86 16.78 -24.56 0.19
C PRO A 86 16.55 -24.57 -1.33
N SER A 87 17.65 -24.66 -2.06
CA SER A 87 17.63 -24.92 -3.51
C SER A 87 17.26 -26.38 -3.70
N THR A 88 16.08 -26.64 -4.24
CA THR A 88 15.70 -27.98 -4.71
C THR A 88 16.67 -28.37 -5.82
N ILE A 89 17.55 -29.31 -5.52
CA ILE A 89 18.53 -29.91 -6.43
C ILE A 89 17.79 -30.57 -7.59
N ALA A 90 18.14 -30.19 -8.82
CA ALA A 90 17.72 -30.89 -10.03
C ALA A 90 18.37 -32.29 -10.09
N PRO A 91 17.67 -33.33 -10.55
CA PRO A 91 18.23 -34.68 -10.68
C PRO A 91 19.37 -34.75 -11.72
N PRO A 92 20.28 -35.73 -11.60
CA PRO A 92 21.51 -35.82 -12.39
C PRO A 92 21.25 -36.03 -13.90
N PRO A 93 22.23 -35.66 -14.76
CA PRO A 93 22.07 -35.79 -16.20
C PRO A 93 22.00 -37.26 -16.61
N GLN A 94 20.86 -37.66 -17.18
CA GLN A 94 20.68 -38.98 -17.76
C GLN A 94 21.40 -39.05 -19.11
N VAL A 95 22.17 -40.13 -19.29
CA VAL A 95 22.89 -40.46 -20.52
C VAL A 95 21.89 -40.58 -21.67
N ALA A 96 22.16 -39.91 -22.78
CA ALA A 96 21.25 -39.81 -23.91
C ALA A 96 20.98 -41.18 -24.57
N THR A 97 19.76 -41.68 -24.43
CA THR A 97 19.16 -42.65 -25.35
C THR A 97 18.69 -41.95 -26.62
N PRO A 98 18.64 -42.62 -27.79
CA PRO A 98 18.25 -42.00 -29.06
C PRO A 98 16.88 -41.32 -28.96
N SER A 99 16.83 -40.04 -29.30
CA SER A 99 15.63 -39.19 -29.23
C SER A 99 14.46 -39.78 -30.02
N ALA A 100 13.47 -40.28 -29.30
CA ALA A 100 12.10 -40.20 -29.79
C ALA A 100 11.70 -38.72 -29.82
N LEU A 101 11.02 -38.27 -30.89
CA LEU A 101 10.50 -36.90 -30.98
C LEU A 101 9.68 -36.57 -29.71
N PRO A 102 9.89 -35.41 -29.08
CA PRO A 102 9.08 -35.02 -27.95
C PRO A 102 7.63 -34.84 -28.41
N SER A 103 6.74 -35.69 -27.90
CA SER A 103 5.30 -35.47 -28.01
C SER A 103 4.97 -34.09 -27.42
N PRO A 104 4.06 -33.30 -28.03
CA PRO A 104 3.62 -32.04 -27.47
C PRO A 104 3.12 -32.26 -26.03
N THR A 105 3.78 -31.67 -25.05
CA THR A 105 3.32 -31.68 -23.67
C THR A 105 2.01 -30.93 -23.61
N ALA A 106 0.94 -31.60 -23.18
CA ALA A 106 -0.36 -30.96 -22.98
C ALA A 106 -0.22 -29.82 -21.95
N PRO A 107 -0.98 -28.71 -22.11
CA PRO A 107 -0.99 -27.63 -21.14
C PRO A 107 -1.36 -28.16 -19.74
N PRO A 108 -0.78 -27.59 -18.66
CA PRO A 108 -1.21 -27.89 -17.30
C PRO A 108 -2.72 -27.65 -17.15
N ALA A 109 -3.41 -28.55 -16.45
CA ALA A 109 -4.81 -28.35 -16.13
C ALA A 109 -4.99 -27.06 -15.30
N PRO A 110 -6.09 -26.31 -15.51
CA PRO A 110 -6.40 -25.15 -14.68
C PRO A 110 -6.47 -25.56 -13.20
N GLN A 111 -5.71 -24.90 -12.34
CA GLN A 111 -5.80 -25.14 -10.91
C GLN A 111 -7.06 -24.44 -10.36
N PRO A 112 -7.78 -25.07 -9.43
CA PRO A 112 -8.91 -24.42 -8.79
C PRO A 112 -8.44 -23.21 -7.98
N ALA A 113 -9.27 -22.16 -7.97
CA ALA A 113 -8.98 -20.98 -7.16
C ALA A 113 -9.00 -21.35 -5.67
N GLN A 114 -8.00 -20.89 -4.92
CA GLN A 114 -7.88 -21.16 -3.49
C GLN A 114 -7.73 -19.87 -2.70
N VAL A 115 -8.48 -19.71 -1.63
CA VAL A 115 -8.35 -18.64 -0.66
C VAL A 115 -6.98 -18.70 0.01
N THR A 116 -6.21 -17.61 -0.12
CA THR A 116 -4.88 -17.47 0.47
C THR A 116 -4.89 -16.60 1.72
N ARG A 117 -5.70 -15.53 1.73
CA ARG A 117 -5.80 -14.59 2.85
C ARG A 117 -7.18 -13.98 2.89
N CYS A 118 -7.74 -13.78 4.09
CA CYS A 118 -8.97 -13.01 4.28
C CYS A 118 -8.72 -11.82 5.21
N ASP A 119 -9.39 -10.71 4.93
CA ASP A 119 -9.50 -9.55 5.81
C ASP A 119 -10.98 -9.35 6.22
N ALA A 120 -11.36 -8.19 6.74
CA ALA A 120 -12.75 -7.88 7.10
C ALA A 120 -13.65 -7.55 5.89
N GLY A 121 -13.09 -7.15 4.74
CA GLY A 121 -13.83 -6.82 3.52
C GLY A 121 -13.96 -7.95 2.50
N GLY A 122 -13.12 -9.00 2.59
CA GLY A 122 -13.12 -10.08 1.62
C GLY A 122 -11.99 -11.08 1.81
N CYS A 123 -11.69 -11.81 0.74
CA CYS A 123 -10.60 -12.76 0.65
C CYS A 123 -9.80 -12.53 -0.65
N TRP A 124 -8.59 -13.05 -0.69
CA TRP A 124 -7.77 -13.13 -1.89
C TRP A 124 -7.61 -14.58 -2.30
N ASP A 125 -7.59 -14.86 -3.59
CA ASP A 125 -7.25 -16.18 -4.12
C ASP A 125 -5.74 -16.35 -4.37
N ASN A 126 -5.34 -17.52 -4.87
CA ASN A 126 -3.98 -17.87 -5.27
C ASN A 126 -3.53 -17.18 -6.57
N ASN A 127 -4.45 -16.60 -7.32
CA ASN A 127 -4.19 -15.79 -8.51
C ASN A 127 -4.04 -14.29 -8.17
N GLY A 128 -4.19 -13.91 -6.89
CA GLY A 128 -4.15 -12.53 -6.43
C GLY A 128 -5.44 -11.75 -6.70
N GLN A 129 -6.53 -12.41 -7.12
CA GLN A 129 -7.83 -11.78 -7.28
C GLN A 129 -8.47 -11.53 -5.91
N ARG A 130 -9.05 -10.34 -5.76
CA ARG A 130 -9.79 -9.97 -4.55
C ARG A 130 -11.26 -10.36 -4.72
N LEU A 131 -11.75 -11.17 -3.79
CA LEU A 131 -13.14 -11.53 -3.65
C LEU A 131 -13.76 -10.69 -2.53
N ASN A 132 -14.76 -9.89 -2.85
CA ASN A 132 -15.46 -9.06 -1.87
C ASN A 132 -16.48 -9.91 -1.11
N ARG A 133 -16.62 -9.69 0.18
CA ARG A 133 -17.64 -10.40 0.97
C ARG A 133 -18.99 -9.71 0.86
N SER A 134 -20.00 -10.47 0.47
CA SER A 134 -21.40 -10.05 0.40
C SER A 134 -22.24 -11.01 1.24
N GLY A 135 -22.55 -10.61 2.47
CA GLY A 135 -23.12 -11.51 3.48
C GLY A 135 -22.18 -12.68 3.77
N ASN A 136 -22.68 -13.90 3.57
CA ASN A 136 -21.92 -15.15 3.75
C ASN A 136 -21.28 -15.66 2.45
N GLN A 137 -21.38 -14.92 1.35
CA GLN A 137 -20.86 -15.28 0.04
C GLN A 137 -19.66 -14.40 -0.33
N LEU A 138 -18.82 -14.92 -1.22
CA LEU A 138 -17.73 -14.17 -1.82
C LEU A 138 -18.10 -13.78 -3.26
N VAL A 139 -17.70 -12.60 -3.70
CA VAL A 139 -17.99 -12.07 -5.03
C VAL A 139 -16.69 -11.78 -5.74
N ASN A 140 -16.48 -12.39 -6.90
CA ASN A 140 -15.27 -12.16 -7.69
C ASN A 140 -15.27 -10.76 -8.35
N PRO A 141 -14.15 -10.30 -8.93
CA PRO A 141 -14.10 -9.02 -9.63
C PRO A 141 -15.09 -8.88 -10.80
N GLN A 142 -15.57 -10.01 -11.35
CA GLN A 142 -16.56 -10.08 -12.41
C GLN A 142 -18.01 -9.96 -11.88
N GLY A 143 -18.21 -9.88 -10.56
CA GLY A 143 -19.53 -9.75 -9.94
C GLY A 143 -20.28 -11.07 -9.73
N GLN A 144 -19.63 -12.21 -9.97
CA GLN A 144 -20.21 -13.53 -9.77
C GLN A 144 -20.00 -13.99 -8.32
N PHE A 145 -21.01 -14.69 -7.79
CA PHE A 145 -20.94 -15.30 -6.46
C PHE A 145 -20.13 -16.60 -6.52
N CYS A 146 -19.17 -16.71 -5.62
CA CYS A 146 -18.34 -17.88 -5.44
C CYS A 146 -18.67 -18.54 -4.11
N THR A 147 -18.76 -19.87 -4.13
CA THR A 147 -18.93 -20.69 -2.93
C THR A 147 -17.56 -21.13 -2.41
N GLN A 148 -17.31 -20.92 -1.13
CA GLN A 148 -16.08 -21.37 -0.48
C GLN A 148 -16.30 -22.74 0.18
N GLN A 149 -15.50 -23.73 -0.21
CA GLN A 149 -15.44 -25.07 0.39
C GLN A 149 -14.06 -25.25 1.02
N GLY A 150 -13.94 -24.94 2.31
CA GLY A 150 -12.64 -24.89 2.99
C GLY A 150 -11.78 -23.76 2.43
N THR A 151 -10.65 -24.09 1.80
CA THR A 151 -9.81 -23.11 1.09
C THR A 151 -10.14 -23.01 -0.39
N VAL A 152 -10.94 -23.91 -0.96
CA VAL A 152 -11.22 -23.92 -2.41
C VAL A 152 -12.42 -23.02 -2.72
N LEU A 153 -12.33 -22.28 -3.82
CA LEU A 153 -13.38 -21.43 -4.36
C LEU A 153 -13.97 -22.06 -5.61
N VAL A 154 -15.29 -22.10 -5.66
CA VAL A 154 -16.06 -22.52 -6.84
C VAL A 154 -16.88 -21.33 -7.30
N CYS A 155 -16.51 -20.77 -8.45
CA CYS A 155 -17.18 -19.67 -9.11
C CYS A 155 -17.79 -20.17 -10.44
N PRO A 156 -18.98 -19.70 -10.84
CA PRO A 156 -19.62 -20.09 -12.09
C PRO A 156 -18.93 -19.52 -13.33
#